data_AF-A0A820P8U2-F1
#
_entry.id   AF-A0A820P8U2-F1
#
_cell.length_a   1.000
_cell.length_b   1.000
_cell.length_c   1.000
_cell.angle_alpha   90.00
_cell.angle_beta   90.00
_cell.angle_gamma   90.00
#
_symmetry.space_group_name_H-M   'P 1'
#
loop_
_entity.id
_entity.type
_entity.pdbx_description
1 polymer ?
#
loop_
_entity_poly.entity_id
_entity_poly.type
_entity_poly.pdbx_seq_one_letter_code
_entity_poly.pdbx_strand_id
1 'polypeptide(L)'
;DINMDNEDLNDLKRLRNYNDIEIDFFHNITHVQNHRRYRALKRFKIINDQQSFHVTTINNYLLPIVCSFINDVINDEIVFVCLTTLCQILPWLKNNQLFISYFRQLTTNKRTLNLSQKRCVTKTTSAIIDAFHFQLDFNENKAE
;
A
#
# COMPACT_ATOMS: atom_id res chain seq x y z
N ASP A 1 3.05 -1.86 31.46
CA ASP A 1 1.98 -2.40 30.60
C ASP A 1 2.54 -3.15 29.40
N ILE A 2 3.01 -4.38 29.61
CA ILE A 2 3.69 -5.23 28.59
C ILE A 2 2.71 -6.33 28.12
N ASN A 3 1.46 -5.97 27.87
CA ASN A 3 0.45 -6.85 27.29
C ASN A 3 -0.46 -6.05 26.35
N MET A 4 0.16 -5.38 25.38
CA MET A 4 -0.52 -5.12 24.12
C MET A 4 -0.34 -6.41 23.31
N ASP A 5 -1.43 -7.16 23.12
CA ASP A 5 -1.54 -7.98 21.92
C ASP A 5 -1.21 -7.06 20.75
N ASN A 6 0.01 -7.18 20.23
CA ASN A 6 0.52 -6.21 19.28
C ASN A 6 -0.18 -6.54 17.96
N GLU A 7 -1.32 -5.91 17.71
CA GLU A 7 -2.19 -6.12 16.54
C GLU A 7 -1.35 -6.09 15.26
N ASP A 8 -0.37 -5.19 15.21
CA ASP A 8 0.60 -5.10 14.12
C ASP A 8 1.42 -6.39 13.94
N LEU A 9 1.89 -6.99 15.03
CA LEU A 9 2.64 -8.23 14.97
C LEU A 9 1.75 -9.41 14.54
N ASN A 10 0.50 -9.45 14.98
CA ASN A 10 -0.45 -10.49 14.57
C ASN A 10 -0.76 -10.38 13.08
N ASP A 11 -0.91 -9.16 12.57
CA ASP A 11 -1.07 -8.89 11.16
C ASP A 11 0.18 -9.27 10.35
N LEU A 12 1.36 -8.84 10.78
CA LEU A 12 2.62 -9.17 10.09
C LEU A 12 2.89 -10.68 10.10
N LYS A 13 2.51 -11.41 11.16
CA LYS A 13 2.62 -12.88 11.20
C LYS A 13 1.83 -13.56 10.08
N ARG A 14 0.70 -13.00 9.64
CA ARG A 14 -0.10 -13.55 8.52
C ARG A 14 0.65 -13.52 7.19
N LEU A 15 1.62 -12.62 7.04
CA LEU A 15 2.46 -12.51 5.86
C LEU A 15 3.65 -13.49 5.90
N ARG A 16 3.97 -14.05 7.06
CA ARG A 16 5.08 -14.98 7.24
C ARG A 16 4.66 -16.42 6.94
N ASN A 17 5.49 -17.13 6.20
CA ASN A 17 5.44 -18.58 6.07
C ASN A 17 6.74 -19.21 6.59
N TYR A 18 6.62 -20.09 7.57
CA TYR A 18 7.76 -20.77 8.19
C TYR A 18 8.13 -22.09 7.50
N ASN A 19 7.17 -22.68 6.78
CA ASN A 19 7.33 -24.00 6.17
C ASN A 19 7.83 -23.89 4.71
N ASP A 20 7.46 -22.82 4.02
CA ASP A 20 7.81 -22.61 2.63
C ASP A 20 8.24 -21.15 2.38
N ILE A 21 9.54 -21.01 2.13
CA ILE A 21 10.19 -19.73 1.83
C ILE A 21 9.72 -19.17 0.49
N GLU A 22 9.30 -20.01 -0.45
CA GLU A 22 8.86 -19.59 -1.79
C GLU A 22 7.57 -18.78 -1.77
N ILE A 23 6.74 -18.96 -0.73
CA ILE A 23 5.47 -18.23 -0.55
C ILE A 23 5.50 -17.26 0.64
N ASP A 24 6.65 -17.14 1.30
CA ASP A 24 6.86 -16.18 2.37
C ASP A 24 6.96 -14.75 1.84
N PHE A 25 6.12 -13.84 2.35
CA PHE A 25 6.08 -12.46 1.86
C PHE A 25 7.40 -11.73 2.09
N PHE A 26 7.94 -11.76 3.31
CA PHE A 26 9.10 -10.96 3.69
C PHE A 26 10.36 -11.38 2.94
N HIS A 27 10.56 -12.69 2.75
CA HIS A 27 11.69 -13.22 1.99
C HIS A 27 11.59 -12.85 0.51
N ASN A 28 10.39 -12.92 -0.07
CA ASN A 28 10.20 -12.64 -1.49
C ASN A 28 10.21 -11.15 -1.81
N ILE A 29 9.66 -10.29 -0.93
CA ILE A 29 9.55 -8.84 -1.18
C ILE A 29 10.90 -8.12 -1.11
N THR A 30 11.86 -8.65 -0.32
CA THR A 30 13.22 -8.11 -0.22
C THR A 30 14.17 -8.70 -1.26
N HIS A 31 13.71 -9.61 -2.12
CA HIS A 31 14.56 -10.35 -3.03
C HIS A 31 15.01 -9.49 -4.23
N VAL A 32 16.25 -9.67 -4.70
CA VAL A 32 16.80 -8.90 -5.84
C VAL A 32 16.04 -9.13 -7.15
N GLN A 33 15.49 -10.33 -7.35
CA GLN A 33 14.74 -10.71 -8.55
C GLN A 33 13.29 -10.20 -8.53
N ASN A 34 12.86 -9.53 -9.62
CA ASN A 34 11.53 -8.93 -9.72
C ASN A 34 10.38 -9.94 -9.62
N HIS A 35 10.55 -11.14 -10.17
CA HIS A 35 9.49 -12.16 -10.16
C HIS A 35 9.14 -12.61 -8.72
N ARG A 36 10.11 -12.58 -7.80
CA ARG A 36 9.92 -12.91 -6.39
C ARG A 36 9.10 -11.82 -5.71
N ARG A 37 9.50 -10.57 -5.90
CA ARG A 37 8.78 -9.40 -5.40
C ARG A 37 7.35 -9.33 -5.92
N TYR A 38 7.15 -9.65 -7.20
CA TYR A 38 5.83 -9.76 -7.82
C TYR A 38 4.94 -10.81 -7.13
N ARG A 39 5.48 -12.02 -6.89
CA ARG A 39 4.75 -13.08 -6.17
C ARG A 39 4.39 -12.64 -4.74
N ALA A 40 5.30 -11.96 -4.04
CA ALA A 40 5.02 -11.41 -2.72
C ALA A 40 3.84 -10.44 -2.75
N LEU A 41 3.81 -9.49 -3.69
CA LEU A 41 2.72 -8.52 -3.81
C LEU A 41 1.38 -9.19 -4.16
N LYS A 42 1.38 -10.18 -5.06
CA LYS A 42 0.18 -11.00 -5.34
C LYS A 42 -0.32 -11.72 -4.10
N ARG A 43 0.59 -12.32 -3.33
CA ARG A 43 0.25 -13.03 -2.11
C ARG A 43 -0.28 -12.08 -1.04
N PHE A 44 0.33 -10.92 -0.88
CA PHE A 44 -0.14 -9.85 -0.01
C PHE A 44 -1.58 -9.47 -0.34
N LYS A 45 -1.91 -9.24 -1.63
CA LYS A 45 -3.28 -8.94 -2.06
C LYS A 45 -4.27 -10.03 -1.61
N ILE A 46 -3.96 -11.30 -1.88
CA ILE A 46 -4.81 -12.43 -1.48
C ILE A 46 -5.04 -12.44 0.04
N ILE A 47 -4.00 -12.18 0.83
CA ILE A 47 -4.10 -12.17 2.30
C ILE A 47 -4.96 -10.99 2.78
N ASN A 48 -4.82 -9.82 2.16
CA ASN A 48 -5.64 -8.64 2.47
C ASN A 48 -7.12 -8.88 2.12
N ASP A 49 -7.40 -9.48 0.96
CA ASP A 49 -8.76 -9.76 0.49
C ASP A 49 -9.49 -10.77 1.41
N GLN A 50 -8.76 -11.63 2.11
CA GLN A 50 -9.32 -12.54 3.11
C GLN A 50 -9.66 -11.84 4.43
N GLN A 51 -8.79 -10.92 4.86
CA GLN A 51 -8.97 -10.14 6.08
C GLN A 51 -8.13 -8.87 5.96
N SER A 52 -8.74 -7.71 6.18
CA SER A 52 -8.01 -6.44 6.13
C SER A 52 -6.92 -6.38 7.19
N PHE A 53 -5.90 -5.57 6.92
CA PHE A 53 -4.87 -5.21 7.89
C PHE A 53 -5.30 -3.99 8.70
N HIS A 54 -4.80 -3.89 9.93
CA HIS A 54 -4.99 -2.71 10.78
C HIS A 54 -4.29 -1.51 10.17
N VAL A 55 -4.89 -0.33 10.38
CA VAL A 55 -4.39 0.95 9.84
C VAL A 55 -2.94 1.22 10.28
N THR A 56 -2.57 0.83 11.50
CA THR A 56 -1.20 0.94 12.03
C THR A 56 -0.21 0.09 11.26
N THR A 57 -0.57 -1.17 10.97
CA THR A 57 0.25 -2.08 10.16
C THR A 57 0.46 -1.54 8.75
N ILE A 58 -0.62 -1.05 8.15
CA ILE A 58 -0.58 -0.46 6.81
C ILE A 58 0.36 0.74 6.80
N ASN A 59 0.16 1.69 7.72
CA ASN A 59 0.92 2.94 7.75
C ASN A 59 2.40 2.74 8.03
N ASN A 60 2.73 1.88 8.99
CA ASN A 60 4.08 1.77 9.51
C ASN A 60 4.95 0.80 8.71
N TYR A 61 4.34 -0.18 8.03
CA TYR A 61 5.08 -1.26 7.37
C TYR A 61 4.70 -1.41 5.89
N LEU A 62 3.44 -1.70 5.59
CA LEU A 62 3.05 -2.16 4.25
C LEU A 62 3.08 -1.04 3.22
N LEU A 63 2.58 0.15 3.57
CA LEU A 63 2.54 1.30 2.69
C LEU A 63 3.95 1.76 2.29
N PRO A 64 4.92 1.97 3.21
CA PRO A 64 6.30 2.25 2.83
C PRO A 64 6.91 1.19 1.90
N ILE A 65 6.65 -0.09 2.16
CA ILE A 65 7.14 -1.20 1.32
C ILE A 65 6.56 -1.09 -0.10
N VAL A 66 5.24 -0.98 -0.25
CA VAL A 66 4.58 -0.88 -1.56
C VAL A 66 5.04 0.37 -2.31
N CYS A 67 5.12 1.52 -1.62
CA CYS A 67 5.56 2.78 -2.22
C CYS A 67 7.02 2.75 -2.69
N SER A 68 7.88 1.95 -2.07
CA SER A 68 9.28 1.80 -2.48
C SER A 68 9.42 1.26 -3.91
N PHE A 69 8.45 0.48 -4.38
CA PHE A 69 8.45 -0.12 -5.71
C PHE A 69 7.87 0.77 -6.82
N ILE A 70 7.28 1.93 -6.50
CA ILE A 70 6.64 2.80 -7.50
C ILE A 70 7.61 3.25 -8.60
N ASN A 71 8.88 3.48 -8.25
CA ASN A 71 9.89 3.99 -9.17
C ASN A 71 10.72 2.88 -9.83
N ASP A 72 10.48 1.61 -9.50
CA ASP A 72 11.24 0.53 -10.08
C ASP A 72 10.91 0.33 -11.56
N VAL A 73 11.97 0.06 -12.34
CA VAL A 73 11.99 0.16 -13.82
C VAL A 73 11.07 -0.86 -14.50
N ILE A 74 10.52 -1.82 -13.76
CA ILE A 74 9.70 -2.93 -14.26
C ILE A 74 8.39 -2.92 -13.47
N ASN A 75 7.59 -1.87 -13.70
CA ASN A 75 6.34 -1.70 -13.00
C ASN A 75 5.28 -2.66 -13.52
N ASP A 76 4.99 -3.65 -12.69
CA ASP A 76 3.86 -4.54 -12.83
C ASP A 76 2.59 -3.88 -12.25
N GLU A 77 1.43 -4.10 -12.87
CA GLU A 77 0.15 -3.53 -12.46
C GLU A 77 -0.19 -3.83 -10.99
N ILE A 78 0.37 -4.92 -10.45
CA ILE A 78 0.14 -5.33 -9.07
C ILE A 78 0.54 -4.28 -8.03
N VAL A 79 1.57 -3.46 -8.28
CA VAL A 79 2.02 -2.44 -7.30
C VAL A 79 0.93 -1.41 -7.08
N PHE A 80 0.33 -0.91 -8.17
CA PHE A 80 -0.74 0.08 -8.11
C PHE A 80 -2.02 -0.53 -7.51
N VAL A 81 -2.32 -1.79 -7.83
CA VAL A 81 -3.44 -2.51 -7.22
C VAL A 81 -3.25 -2.64 -5.70
N CYS A 82 -2.06 -3.00 -5.24
CA CYS A 82 -1.76 -3.08 -3.81
C CYS A 82 -1.86 -1.70 -3.15
N LEU A 83 -1.33 -0.66 -3.80
CA LEU A 83 -1.42 0.72 -3.30
C LEU A 83 -2.88 1.17 -3.15
N THR A 84 -3.71 0.98 -4.17
CA THR A 84 -5.14 1.29 -4.11
C THR A 84 -5.81 0.56 -2.95
N THR A 85 -5.54 -0.74 -2.81
CA THR A 85 -6.10 -1.58 -1.74
C THR A 85 -5.72 -1.05 -0.34
N LEU A 86 -4.46 -0.66 -0.15
CA LEU A 86 -4.02 -0.06 1.12
C LEU A 86 -4.68 1.30 1.37
N CYS A 87 -4.76 2.15 0.34
CA CYS A 87 -5.37 3.47 0.42
C CYS A 87 -6.86 3.41 0.76
N GLN A 88 -7.59 2.35 0.37
CA GLN A 88 -9.01 2.18 0.72
C GLN A 88 -9.25 2.06 2.24
N ILE A 89 -8.23 1.62 2.99
CA ILE A 89 -8.31 1.39 4.45
C ILE A 89 -7.78 2.62 5.22
N LEU A 90 -6.97 3.47 4.58
CA LEU A 90 -6.31 4.59 5.25
C LEU A 90 -7.28 5.71 5.65
N PRO A 91 -7.07 6.34 6.83
CA PRO A 91 -7.78 7.55 7.19
C PRO A 91 -7.56 8.68 6.20
N TRP A 92 -8.56 9.55 6.04
CA TRP A 92 -8.53 10.64 5.07
C TRP A 92 -7.26 11.47 5.11
N LEU A 93 -6.83 11.90 6.30
CA LEU A 93 -5.65 12.75 6.46
C LEU A 93 -4.40 12.11 5.83
N LYS A 94 -4.24 10.79 5.95
CA LYS A 94 -3.11 10.07 5.38
C LYS A 94 -3.20 9.97 3.86
N ASN A 95 -4.38 9.62 3.33
CA ASN A 95 -4.60 9.59 1.88
C ASN A 95 -4.36 10.96 1.24
N ASN A 96 -4.84 12.04 1.87
CA ASN A 96 -4.62 13.40 1.41
C ASN A 96 -3.12 13.76 1.41
N GLN A 97 -2.39 13.41 2.47
CA GLN A 97 -0.93 13.61 2.51
C GLN A 97 -0.21 12.86 1.38
N LEU A 98 -0.57 11.60 1.12
CA LEU A 98 -0.03 10.82 0.01
C LEU A 98 -0.35 11.48 -1.34
N PHE A 99 -1.62 11.83 -1.57
CA PHE A 99 -2.06 12.52 -2.77
C PHE A 99 -1.26 13.79 -3.01
N ILE A 100 -1.19 14.70 -2.03
CA ILE A 100 -0.43 15.94 -2.13
C ILE A 100 1.04 15.66 -2.46
N SER A 101 1.65 14.64 -1.83
CA SER A 101 3.07 14.31 -2.05
C SER A 101 3.36 13.88 -3.50
N TYR A 102 2.53 13.02 -4.09
CA TYR A 102 2.71 12.55 -5.46
C TYR A 102 2.24 13.58 -6.49
N PHE A 103 1.15 14.30 -6.20
CA PHE A 103 0.68 15.40 -7.03
C PHE A 103 1.72 16.52 -7.12
N ARG A 104 2.40 16.86 -6.02
CA ARG A 104 3.50 17.84 -6.02
C ARG A 104 4.67 17.39 -6.89
N GLN A 105 4.99 16.09 -6.93
CA GLN A 105 6.01 15.58 -7.85
C GLN A 105 5.60 15.80 -9.31
N LEU A 106 4.32 15.62 -9.65
CA LEU A 106 3.82 15.90 -11.00
C LEU A 106 3.84 17.39 -11.35
N THR A 107 3.61 18.28 -10.40
CA THR A 107 3.50 19.72 -10.67
C THR A 107 4.84 20.45 -10.62
N THR A 108 5.69 20.13 -9.65
CA THR A 108 6.98 20.81 -9.41
C THR A 108 8.14 20.17 -10.18
N ASN A 109 8.17 18.85 -10.32
CA ASN A 109 9.31 18.12 -10.91
C ASN A 109 9.12 17.80 -12.41
N LYS A 110 8.26 18.54 -13.11
CA LYS A 110 7.90 18.28 -14.54
C LYS A 110 9.11 18.19 -15.47
N ARG A 111 10.19 18.93 -15.18
CA ARG A 111 11.39 18.97 -16.02
C ARG A 111 12.46 17.96 -15.63
N THR A 112 12.43 17.44 -14.40
CA THR A 112 13.45 16.53 -13.87
C THR A 112 13.08 15.05 -14.02
N LEU A 113 11.78 14.73 -14.05
CA LEU A 113 11.32 13.35 -14.24
C LEU A 113 11.42 12.91 -15.70
N ASN A 114 12.01 11.74 -15.92
CA ASN A 114 11.97 11.06 -17.22
C ASN A 114 10.54 10.56 -17.55
N LEU A 115 10.30 10.12 -18.80
CA LEU A 115 8.97 9.71 -19.25
C LEU A 115 8.40 8.54 -18.42
N SER A 116 9.25 7.56 -18.09
CA SER A 116 8.85 6.41 -17.27
C SER A 116 8.42 6.87 -15.88
N GLN A 117 9.23 7.69 -15.20
CA GLN A 117 8.91 8.24 -13.88
C GLN A 117 7.61 9.05 -13.90
N LYS A 118 7.40 9.89 -14.91
CA LYS A 118 6.13 10.63 -15.09
C LYS A 118 4.94 9.68 -15.15
N ARG A 119 5.02 8.62 -15.95
CA ARG A 119 3.96 7.60 -16.04
C ARG A 119 3.71 6.93 -14.69
N CYS A 120 4.76 6.60 -13.94
CA CYS A 120 4.64 5.95 -12.62
C CYS A 120 3.96 6.86 -11.61
N VAL A 121 4.39 8.12 -11.50
CA VAL A 121 3.78 9.09 -10.58
C VAL A 121 2.34 9.40 -10.98
N THR A 122 2.03 9.49 -12.28
CA THR A 122 0.64 9.65 -12.76
C THR A 122 -0.23 8.47 -12.37
N LYS A 123 0.23 7.23 -12.62
CA LYS A 123 -0.51 6.02 -12.21
C LYS A 123 -0.69 5.92 -10.70
N THR A 124 0.34 6.30 -9.94
CA THR A 124 0.27 6.37 -8.46
C THR A 124 -0.80 7.36 -8.02
N THR A 125 -0.81 8.55 -8.63
CA THR A 125 -1.78 9.60 -8.30
C THR A 125 -3.20 9.14 -8.63
N SER A 126 -3.39 8.49 -9.78
CA SER A 126 -4.68 7.85 -10.13
C SER A 126 -5.08 6.82 -9.09
N ALA A 127 -4.19 5.88 -8.75
CA ALA A 127 -4.45 4.80 -7.80
C ALA A 127 -4.90 5.31 -6.41
N ILE A 128 -4.32 6.42 -5.94
CA ILE A 128 -4.70 7.07 -4.67
C ILE A 128 -6.08 7.73 -4.79
N ILE A 129 -6.37 8.39 -5.92
CA ILE A 129 -7.68 8.99 -6.19
C ILE A 129 -8.76 7.90 -6.35
N ASP A 130 -8.44 6.79 -7.01
CA ASP A 130 -9.37 5.69 -7.24
C ASP A 130 -9.71 4.95 -5.93
N ALA A 131 -8.78 4.94 -4.97
CA ALA A 131 -8.99 4.44 -3.62
C ALA A 131 -9.75 5.42 -2.71
N PHE A 132 -9.99 6.64 -3.16
CA PHE A 132 -10.60 7.67 -2.35
C PHE A 132 -12.06 7.34 -2.08
N HIS A 133 -12.39 7.14 -0.80
CA HIS A 133 -13.75 7.07 -0.31
C HIS A 133 -14.01 8.28 0.59
N PHE A 134 -14.93 9.15 0.18
CA PHE A 134 -15.40 10.24 1.03
C PHE A 134 -16.33 9.64 2.09
N GLN A 135 -15.83 9.40 3.30
CA GLN A 135 -16.69 9.10 4.44
C GLN A 135 -17.43 10.39 4.81
N LEU A 136 -18.62 10.57 4.26
CA LEU A 136 -19.60 11.53 4.78
C LEU A 136 -20.20 10.85 6.02
N ASP A 137 -19.60 11.05 7.18
CA ASP A 137 -20.23 10.70 8.45
C ASP A 137 -21.45 11.62 8.64
N PHE A 138 -22.55 11.31 7.96
CA PHE A 138 -23.86 11.78 8.37
C PHE A 138 -24.16 11.04 9.66
N ASN A 139 -23.77 11.65 10.78
CA ASN A 139 -24.34 11.33 12.07
C ASN A 139 -25.83 11.70 12.02
N GLU A 140 -26.64 10.84 11.39
CA GLU A 140 -28.03 10.68 11.79
C GLU A 140 -27.99 10.15 13.22
N ASN A 141 -27.92 11.09 14.16
CA ASN A 141 -28.39 10.86 15.51
C ASN A 141 -29.79 10.29 15.37
N LYS A 142 -29.92 8.97 15.51
CA LYS A 142 -31.19 8.30 15.81
C LYS A 142 -31.67 8.85 17.15
N ALA A 143 -32.40 9.96 17.08
CA ALA A 143 -33.35 10.37 18.08
C ALA A 143 -34.62 9.55 17.84
N GLU A 144 -34.67 8.32 18.37
CA GLU A 144 -35.88 7.56 18.65
C GLU A 144 -35.66 6.67 19.88
#